data_AF-A0A956EAR3-F1
#
_entry.id   AF-A0A956EAR3-F1
#
_cell.length_a   1.000
_cell.length_b   1.000
_cell.length_c   1.000
_cell.angle_alpha   90.00
_cell.angle_beta   90.00
_cell.angle_gamma   90.00
#
_symmetry.space_group_name_H-M   'P 1'
#
loop_
_entity.id
_entity.type
_entity.pdbx_description
1 polymer ?
#
loop_
_entity_poly.entity_id
_entity_poly.type
_entity_poly.pdbx_seq_one_letter_code
_entity_poly.pdbx_strand_id
1 'polypeptide(L)'
;MPRANGNRKPLWIVAGACGVLAGLFIAYGIGRYDAGLERERVEQAAEAQAAGQQRQTQALKSELGEERSRALQLKALASLYQATLSLGKRNFGLAETQLKAAADDLERSAPESGSEQDALVIAIRDTKVVVTDDVSEQRRELDELGRRLLATLN
;
A
#
# COMPACT_ATOMS: atom_id res chain seq x y z
N MET A 1 -8.90 -91.99 -13.24
CA MET A 1 -9.45 -90.87 -12.44
C MET A 1 -8.39 -89.77 -12.45
N PRO A 2 -8.63 -88.48 -12.77
CA PRO A 2 -9.85 -87.66 -12.61
C PRO A 2 -10.30 -86.94 -13.92
N ARG A 3 -11.60 -86.62 -14.05
CA ARG A 3 -12.12 -85.74 -15.12
C ARG A 3 -12.18 -84.30 -14.59
N ALA A 4 -11.45 -83.40 -15.23
CA ALA A 4 -11.51 -81.97 -14.95
C ALA A 4 -12.86 -81.42 -15.47
N ASN A 5 -13.78 -81.12 -14.55
CA ASN A 5 -15.04 -80.46 -14.87
C ASN A 5 -14.74 -78.99 -15.23
N GLY A 6 -14.71 -78.70 -16.53
CA GLY A 6 -14.59 -77.34 -17.06
C GLY A 6 -15.86 -76.54 -16.78
N ASN A 7 -15.85 -75.77 -15.69
CA ASN A 7 -16.93 -74.90 -15.28
C ASN A 7 -17.00 -73.66 -16.20
N ARG A 8 -17.54 -73.83 -17.42
CA ARG A 8 -17.70 -72.75 -18.40
C ARG A 8 -18.87 -71.86 -17.96
N LYS A 9 -18.55 -70.77 -17.26
CA LYS A 9 -19.53 -69.71 -16.97
C LYS A 9 -20.17 -69.25 -18.28
N PRO A 10 -21.51 -69.12 -18.35
CA PRO A 10 -22.17 -68.83 -19.60
C PRO A 10 -21.82 -67.41 -20.08
N LEU A 11 -21.47 -67.30 -21.37
CA LEU A 11 -20.86 -66.12 -21.99
C LEU A 11 -21.67 -64.83 -21.80
N TRP A 12 -22.99 -64.94 -21.67
CA TRP A 12 -23.90 -63.81 -21.45
C TRP A 12 -23.75 -63.16 -20.07
N ILE A 13 -23.34 -63.90 -19.04
CA ILE A 13 -23.04 -63.34 -17.71
C ILE A 13 -21.77 -62.48 -17.77
N VAL A 14 -20.76 -62.93 -18.54
CA VAL A 14 -19.51 -62.16 -18.72
C VAL A 14 -19.78 -60.88 -19.53
N ALA A 15 -20.58 -60.97 -20.60
CA ALA A 15 -20.97 -59.80 -21.40
C ALA A 15 -21.78 -58.77 -20.59
N GLY A 16 -22.72 -59.22 -19.76
CA GLY A 16 -23.49 -58.36 -18.87
C GLY A 16 -22.61 -57.66 -17.82
N ALA A 17 -21.65 -58.37 -17.22
CA ALA A 17 -20.72 -57.80 -16.25
C ALA A 17 -19.79 -56.74 -16.90
N CYS A 18 -19.31 -56.99 -18.13
CA CYS A 18 -18.51 -56.01 -18.87
C CYS A 18 -19.29 -54.74 -19.21
N GLY A 19 -20.56 -54.85 -19.60
CA GLY A 19 -21.40 -53.68 -19.89
C GLY A 19 -21.63 -52.78 -18.68
N VAL A 20 -21.88 -53.37 -17.50
CA VAL A 20 -22.05 -52.63 -16.24
C VAL A 20 -20.75 -51.92 -15.83
N LEU A 21 -19.60 -52.61 -15.96
CA LEU A 21 -18.30 -52.01 -15.66
C LEU A 21 -17.95 -50.86 -16.61
N ALA A 22 -18.23 -51.01 -17.92
CA ALA A 22 -18.03 -49.95 -18.89
C ALA A 22 -18.90 -48.71 -18.59
N GLY A 23 -20.18 -48.93 -18.24
CA GLY A 23 -21.08 -47.84 -17.83
C GLY A 23 -20.61 -47.10 -16.58
N LEU A 24 -20.11 -47.82 -15.58
CA LEU A 24 -19.51 -47.24 -14.37
C LEU A 24 -18.26 -46.40 -14.68
N PHE A 25 -17.38 -46.86 -15.57
CA PHE A 25 -16.20 -46.11 -15.99
C PHE A 25 -16.56 -44.81 -16.74
N ILE A 26 -17.57 -44.85 -17.61
CA ILE A 26 -18.02 -43.67 -18.35
C ILE A 26 -18.65 -42.64 -17.40
N ALA A 27 -19.53 -43.08 -16.49
CA ALA A 27 -20.15 -42.21 -15.50
C ALA A 27 -19.11 -41.57 -14.56
N TYR A 28 -18.10 -42.35 -14.14
CA TYR A 28 -16.99 -41.84 -13.32
C TYR A 28 -16.12 -40.82 -14.08
N GLY A 29 -15.85 -41.07 -15.36
CA GLY A 29 -15.09 -40.15 -16.21
C GLY A 29 -15.78 -38.80 -16.42
N ILE A 30 -17.09 -38.81 -16.68
CA ILE A 30 -17.90 -37.59 -16.87
C ILE A 30 -17.93 -36.78 -15.56
N GLY A 31 -18.21 -37.41 -14.41
CA GLY A 31 -18.24 -36.72 -13.13
C GLY A 31 -16.89 -36.09 -12.72
N ARG A 32 -15.76 -36.69 -13.13
CA ARG A 32 -14.43 -36.09 -12.92
C ARG A 32 -14.14 -34.91 -13.84
N TYR A 33 -14.64 -34.93 -15.07
CA TYR A 33 -14.42 -33.85 -16.03
C TYR A 33 -15.19 -32.58 -15.60
N ASP A 34 -16.46 -32.72 -15.20
CA ASP A 34 -17.26 -31.60 -14.70
C ASP A 34 -16.68 -31.02 -13.39
N ALA A 35 -16.23 -31.88 -12.46
CA ALA A 35 -15.58 -31.44 -11.23
C ALA A 35 -14.23 -30.72 -11.45
N GLY A 36 -13.52 -31.03 -12.55
CA GLY A 36 -12.30 -30.33 -12.95
C GLY A 36 -12.59 -28.92 -13.45
N LEU A 37 -13.61 -28.77 -14.30
CA LEU A 37 -14.04 -27.47 -14.83
C LEU A 37 -14.57 -26.52 -13.74
N GLU A 38 -15.32 -27.04 -12.77
CA GLU A 38 -15.75 -26.22 -11.63
C GLU A 38 -14.58 -25.77 -10.75
N ARG A 39 -13.59 -26.64 -10.53
CA ARG A 39 -12.37 -26.28 -9.79
C ARG A 39 -11.56 -25.20 -10.50
N GLU A 40 -11.34 -25.33 -11.80
CA GLU A 40 -10.63 -24.31 -12.59
C GLU A 40 -11.36 -22.96 -12.54
N ARG A 41 -12.70 -22.95 -12.62
CA ARG A 41 -13.50 -21.72 -12.51
C ARG A 41 -13.41 -21.10 -11.11
N VAL A 42 -13.46 -21.92 -10.06
CA VAL A 42 -13.32 -21.44 -8.68
C VAL A 42 -11.92 -20.91 -8.42
N GLU A 43 -10.88 -21.59 -8.93
CA GLU A 43 -9.48 -21.16 -8.81
C GLU A 43 -9.24 -19.85 -9.56
N GLN A 44 -9.70 -19.73 -10.81
CA GLN A 44 -9.64 -18.47 -11.56
C GLN A 44 -10.41 -17.34 -10.89
N ALA A 45 -11.59 -17.62 -10.32
CA ALA A 45 -12.36 -16.63 -9.57
C ALA A 45 -11.63 -16.20 -8.28
N ALA A 46 -11.00 -17.13 -7.58
CA ALA A 46 -10.20 -16.86 -6.39
C ALA A 46 -8.94 -16.04 -6.71
N GLU A 47 -8.24 -16.36 -7.81
CA GLU A 47 -7.10 -15.58 -8.29
C GLU A 47 -7.51 -14.17 -8.72
N ALA A 48 -8.61 -14.03 -9.45
CA ALA A 48 -9.14 -12.72 -9.83
C ALA A 48 -9.54 -11.89 -8.61
N GLN A 49 -10.13 -12.53 -7.59
CA GLN A 49 -10.47 -11.87 -6.33
C GLN A 49 -9.21 -11.47 -5.54
N ALA A 50 -8.20 -12.33 -5.47
CA ALA A 50 -6.93 -12.04 -4.82
C ALA A 50 -6.19 -10.88 -5.52
N ALA A 51 -6.13 -10.90 -6.85
CA ALA A 51 -5.55 -9.80 -7.64
C ALA A 51 -6.34 -8.49 -7.44
N GLY A 52 -7.68 -8.57 -7.36
CA GLY A 52 -8.53 -7.43 -7.02
C GLY A 52 -8.23 -6.84 -5.64
N GLN A 53 -8.10 -7.69 -4.62
CA GLN A 53 -7.72 -7.28 -3.27
C GLN A 53 -6.31 -6.68 -3.20
N GLN A 54 -5.35 -7.27 -3.92
CA GLN A 54 -4.00 -6.72 -4.00
C GLN A 54 -3.99 -5.32 -4.61
N ARG A 55 -4.74 -5.09 -5.68
CA ARG A 55 -4.88 -3.75 -6.28
C ARG A 55 -5.55 -2.77 -5.33
N GLN A 56 -6.62 -3.17 -4.65
CA GLN A 56 -7.29 -2.32 -3.66
C GLN A 56 -6.37 -1.97 -2.49
N THR A 57 -5.63 -2.93 -1.96
CA THR A 57 -4.68 -2.67 -0.86
C THR A 57 -3.51 -1.79 -1.29
N GLN A 58 -3.02 -1.93 -2.53
CA GLN A 58 -2.02 -1.01 -3.09
C GLN A 58 -2.58 0.41 -3.26
N ALA A 59 -3.80 0.55 -3.81
CA ALA A 59 -4.46 1.84 -3.95
C ALA A 59 -4.65 2.54 -2.60
N LEU A 60 -5.18 1.83 -1.60
CA LEU A 60 -5.37 2.36 -0.25
C LEU A 60 -4.05 2.74 0.43
N LYS A 61 -2.97 1.99 0.18
CA LYS A 61 -1.63 2.36 0.69
C LYS A 61 -1.10 3.62 0.04
N SER A 62 -1.33 3.81 -1.26
CA SER A 62 -0.97 5.05 -1.98
C SER A 62 -1.73 6.24 -1.41
N GLU A 63 -3.06 6.12 -1.30
CA GLU A 63 -3.93 7.18 -0.77
C GLU A 63 -3.57 7.53 0.68
N LEU A 64 -3.32 6.52 1.53
CA LEU A 64 -2.86 6.75 2.90
C LEU A 64 -1.46 7.40 2.95
N GLY A 65 -0.59 7.07 2.00
CA GLY A 65 0.72 7.69 1.84
C GLY A 65 0.61 9.18 1.48
N GLU A 66 -0.25 9.52 0.52
CA GLU A 66 -0.52 10.89 0.08
C GLU A 66 -1.14 11.73 1.20
N GLU A 67 -2.16 11.20 1.90
CA GLU A 67 -2.79 11.90 3.02
C GLU A 67 -1.82 12.10 4.20
N ARG A 68 -0.98 11.09 4.49
CA ARG A 68 0.06 11.23 5.52
C ARG A 68 1.12 12.26 5.13
N SER A 69 1.52 12.30 3.86
CA SER A 69 2.43 13.30 3.33
C SER A 69 1.86 14.71 3.53
N ARG A 70 0.61 14.92 3.11
CA ARG A 70 -0.10 16.19 3.25
C ARG A 70 -0.23 16.62 4.71
N ALA A 71 -0.57 15.69 5.61
CA ALA A 71 -0.67 15.97 7.04
C ALA A 71 0.69 16.41 7.64
N LEU A 72 1.79 15.80 7.21
CA LEU A 72 3.14 16.18 7.65
C LEU A 72 3.57 17.56 7.11
N GLN A 73 3.26 17.88 5.85
CA GLN A 73 3.51 19.22 5.29
C GLN A 73 2.71 20.31 6.03
N LEU A 74 1.43 20.05 6.34
CA LEU A 74 0.61 20.96 7.16
C LEU A 74 1.16 21.14 8.58
N LYS A 75 1.69 20.06 9.17
CA LYS A 75 2.33 20.10 10.49
C LYS A 75 3.63 20.90 10.45
N ALA A 76 4.44 20.76 9.40
CA ALA A 76 5.62 21.57 9.18
C ALA A 76 5.28 23.07 9.04
N LEU A 77 4.22 23.39 8.29
CA LEU A 77 3.71 24.75 8.15
C LEU A 77 3.27 25.32 9.51
N ALA A 78 2.54 24.55 10.32
CA ALA A 78 2.13 24.96 11.66
C ALA A 78 3.34 25.24 12.57
N SER A 79 4.37 24.38 12.52
CA SER A 79 5.63 24.58 13.26
C SER A 79 6.36 25.84 12.82
N LEU A 80 6.41 26.16 11.51
CA LEU A 80 6.99 27.42 11.01
C LEU A 80 6.25 28.64 11.56
N TYR A 81 4.91 28.64 11.50
CA TYR A 81 4.13 29.73 12.08
C TYR A 81 4.35 29.90 13.58
N GLN A 82 4.44 28.78 14.31
CA GLN A 82 4.77 28.84 15.73
C GLN A 82 6.17 29.42 15.95
N ALA A 83 7.16 29.06 15.11
CA ALA A 83 8.51 29.60 15.20
C ALA A 83 8.50 31.13 15.02
N THR A 84 7.76 31.66 14.04
CA THR A 84 7.56 33.10 13.85
C THR A 84 6.93 33.76 15.08
N LEU A 85 5.92 33.14 15.69
CA LEU A 85 5.29 33.65 16.92
C LEU A 85 6.25 33.63 18.12
N SER A 86 7.01 32.56 18.28
CA SER A 86 8.02 32.40 19.33
C SER A 86 9.14 33.44 19.19
N LEU A 87 9.58 33.69 17.95
CA LEU A 87 10.55 34.73 17.62
C LEU A 87 10.01 36.13 17.95
N GLY A 88 8.75 36.42 17.62
CA GLY A 88 8.08 37.67 18.00
C GLY A 88 7.96 37.86 19.52
N LYS A 89 7.90 36.77 20.29
CA LYS A 89 7.93 36.76 21.77
C LYS A 89 9.34 36.73 22.34
N ARG A 90 10.39 36.82 21.51
CA ARG A 90 11.80 36.72 21.89
C ARG A 90 12.14 35.41 22.61
N ASN A 91 11.41 34.33 22.31
CA ASN A 91 11.68 32.97 22.81
C ASN A 91 12.48 32.19 21.76
N PHE A 92 13.77 32.53 21.65
CA PHE A 92 14.66 32.03 20.60
C PHE A 92 14.86 30.50 20.65
N GLY A 93 14.98 29.91 21.85
CA GLY A 93 15.13 28.46 22.00
C GLY A 93 13.89 27.68 21.55
N LEU A 94 12.68 28.21 21.80
CA LEU A 94 11.45 27.61 21.31
C LEU A 94 11.32 27.77 19.79
N ALA A 95 11.70 28.94 19.24
CA ALA A 95 11.71 29.17 17.81
C ALA A 95 12.64 28.19 17.07
N GLU A 96 13.86 27.97 17.59
CA GLU A 96 14.81 26.99 17.04
C GLU A 96 14.27 25.55 17.10
N THR A 97 13.63 25.19 18.23
CA THR A 97 13.01 23.87 18.39
C THR A 97 11.89 23.66 17.36
N GLN A 98 11.08 24.69 17.11
CA GLN A 98 9.98 24.64 16.14
C GLN A 98 10.48 24.61 14.70
N LEU A 99 11.58 25.29 14.37
CA LEU A 99 12.21 25.19 13.05
C LEU A 99 12.76 23.79 12.78
N LYS A 100 13.44 23.19 13.77
CA LYS A 100 13.90 21.80 13.68
C LYS A 100 12.73 20.83 13.47
N ALA A 101 11.65 21.00 14.24
CA ALA A 101 10.44 20.19 14.07
C ALA A 101 9.81 20.37 12.67
N ALA A 102 9.79 21.60 12.14
CA ALA A 102 9.28 21.85 10.79
C ALA A 102 10.11 21.14 9.72
N ALA A 103 11.45 21.22 9.81
CA ALA A 103 12.35 20.53 8.88
C ALA A 103 12.18 19.00 8.95
N ASP A 104 12.10 18.43 10.16
CA ASP A 104 11.95 16.98 10.37
C ASP A 104 10.59 16.47 9.85
N ASP A 105 9.50 17.20 10.09
CA ASP A 105 8.18 16.83 9.60
C ASP A 105 8.12 16.95 8.06
N LEU A 106 8.75 17.97 7.48
CA LEU A 106 8.83 18.15 6.03
C LEU A 106 9.66 17.04 5.36
N GLU A 107 10.81 16.70 5.90
CA GLU A 107 11.66 15.59 5.42
C GLU A 107 10.93 14.24 5.45
N ARG A 108 10.13 14.00 6.50
CA ARG A 108 9.30 12.78 6.60
C ARG A 108 8.12 12.75 5.66
N SER A 109 7.68 13.90 5.13
CA SER A 109 6.46 13.95 4.33
C SER A 109 6.62 13.27 2.98
N ALA A 110 7.81 13.20 2.37
CA ALA A 110 8.10 12.28 1.26
C ALA A 110 9.60 12.28 0.90
N PRO A 111 10.24 11.11 0.74
CA PRO A 111 11.62 11.00 0.27
C PRO A 111 11.79 11.22 -1.25
N GLU A 112 10.70 11.26 -2.03
CA GLU A 112 10.71 11.55 -3.48
C GLU A 112 10.05 12.90 -3.82
N SER A 113 9.89 13.76 -2.83
CA SER A 113 9.37 15.10 -3.06
C SER A 113 10.37 15.86 -3.95
N GLY A 114 9.88 16.46 -5.03
CA GLY A 114 10.74 17.08 -6.03
C GLY A 114 11.69 18.16 -5.47
N SER A 115 12.60 18.64 -6.30
CA SER A 115 13.72 19.53 -5.94
C SER A 115 13.35 20.74 -5.05
N GLU A 116 12.10 21.21 -5.09
CA GLU A 116 11.65 22.35 -4.26
C GLU A 116 11.48 21.98 -2.78
N GLN A 117 10.98 20.79 -2.46
CA GLN A 117 10.80 20.39 -1.07
C GLN A 117 12.14 20.17 -0.38
N ASP A 118 13.09 19.53 -1.07
CA ASP A 118 14.47 19.39 -0.59
C ASP A 118 15.12 20.77 -0.38
N ALA A 119 14.92 21.70 -1.31
CA ALA A 119 15.38 23.07 -1.17
C ALA A 119 14.75 23.78 0.05
N LEU A 120 13.47 23.52 0.34
CA LEU A 120 12.80 24.04 1.53
C LEU A 120 13.34 23.42 2.82
N VAL A 121 13.57 22.11 2.87
CA VAL A 121 14.17 21.45 4.03
C VAL A 121 15.55 22.04 4.32
N ILE A 122 16.38 22.20 3.30
CA ILE A 122 17.71 22.82 3.43
C ILE A 122 17.58 24.26 3.92
N ALA A 123 16.71 25.07 3.30
CA ALA A 123 16.51 26.46 3.69
C ALA A 123 16.04 26.60 5.16
N ILE A 124 15.11 25.75 5.61
CA ILE A 124 14.65 25.75 7.01
C ILE A 124 15.77 25.33 7.96
N ARG A 125 16.57 24.31 7.61
CA ARG A 125 17.71 23.86 8.43
C ARG A 125 18.82 24.89 8.52
N ASP A 126 19.06 25.64 7.45
CA ASP A 126 20.09 26.68 7.39
C ASP A 126 19.65 27.99 8.05
N THR A 127 18.34 28.16 8.29
CA THR A 127 17.80 29.33 8.99
C THR A 127 18.29 29.33 10.45
N LYS A 128 19.10 30.31 10.80
CA LYS A 128 19.62 30.48 12.16
C LYS A 128 18.82 31.52 12.92
N VAL A 129 18.29 31.12 14.07
CA VAL A 129 17.69 32.04 15.03
C VAL A 129 18.81 32.74 15.80
N VAL A 130 18.98 34.03 15.55
CA VAL A 130 20.01 34.85 16.22
C VAL A 130 19.33 35.76 17.23
N VAL A 131 19.90 35.84 18.43
CA VAL A 131 19.46 36.78 19.46
C VAL A 131 19.84 38.19 19.03
N THR A 132 18.85 39.01 18.69
CA THR A 132 19.01 40.39 18.24
C THR A 132 17.84 41.24 18.74
N ASP A 133 18.04 42.55 18.82
CA ASP A 133 16.97 43.50 19.18
C ASP A 133 15.94 43.67 18.06
N ASP A 134 16.37 43.51 16.80
CA ASP A 134 15.50 43.56 15.62
C ASP A 134 15.35 42.18 14.98
N VAL A 135 14.21 41.55 15.24
CA VAL A 135 13.85 40.23 14.68
C VAL A 135 13.06 40.33 13.36
N SER A 136 12.86 41.54 12.83
CA SER A 136 11.96 41.76 11.68
C SER A 136 12.42 41.04 10.42
N GLU A 137 13.73 41.00 10.17
CA GLU A 137 14.32 40.31 9.02
C GLU A 137 14.17 38.79 9.14
N GLN A 138 14.52 38.21 10.30
CA GLN A 138 14.32 36.78 10.58
C GLN A 138 12.85 36.37 10.47
N ARG A 139 11.91 37.20 10.94
CA ARG A 139 10.47 36.94 10.77
C ARG A 139 10.06 36.94 9.31
N ARG A 140 10.56 37.88 8.52
CA ARG A 140 10.27 37.97 7.09
C ARG A 140 10.75 36.73 6.34
N GLU A 141 11.94 36.24 6.68
CA GLU A 141 12.50 34.99 6.14
C GLU A 141 11.62 33.78 6.49
N LEU A 142 11.20 33.63 7.75
CA LEU A 142 10.28 32.55 8.14
C LEU A 142 8.92 32.63 7.46
N ASP A 143 8.38 33.84 7.28
CA ASP A 143 7.11 34.07 6.58
C ASP A 143 7.25 33.81 5.06
N GLU A 144 8.43 34.01 4.47
CA GLU A 144 8.75 33.63 3.10
C GLU A 144 8.75 32.10 2.95
N LEU A 145 9.44 31.39 3.85
CA LEU A 145 9.51 29.93 3.88
C LEU A 145 8.12 29.31 4.06
N GLY A 146 7.31 29.86 4.96
CA GLY A 146 5.92 29.44 5.15
C GLY A 146 5.06 29.63 3.89
N ARG A 147 5.23 30.74 3.17
CA ARG A 147 4.53 30.99 1.89
C ARG A 147 4.96 30.03 0.79
N ARG A 148 6.26 29.71 0.69
CA ARG A 148 6.77 28.73 -0.27
C ARG A 148 6.23 27.32 0.03
N LEU A 149 6.23 26.91 1.29
CA LEU A 149 5.63 25.63 1.70
C LEU A 149 4.11 25.58 1.45
N LEU A 150 3.40 26.69 1.65
CA LEU A 150 1.99 26.77 1.31
C LEU A 150 1.75 26.67 -0.20
N ALA A 151 2.68 27.17 -1.03
CA ALA A 151 2.58 27.05 -2.48
C ALA A 151 2.78 25.61 -2.97
N THR A 152 3.54 24.77 -2.24
CA THR A 152 3.69 23.34 -2.59
C THR A 152 2.49 22.49 -2.17
N LEU A 153 1.60 23.03 -1.33
CA LEU A 153 0.38 22.36 -0.85
C LEU A 153 -0.84 22.55 -1.76
N ASN A 154 -0.79 23.52 -2.70
CA ASN A 154 -1.86 23.87 -3.63
C ASN A 154 -1.54 23.40 -5.05
#